data_AF-A0A957ZGV7-F1
#
_entry.id   AF-A0A957ZGV7-F1
#
_cell.length_a   1.000
_cell.length_b   1.000
_cell.length_c   1.000
_cell.angle_alpha   90.00
_cell.angle_beta   90.00
_cell.angle_gamma   90.00
#
_symmetry.space_group_name_H-M   'P 1'
#
loop_
_entity.id
_entity.type
_entity.pdbx_description
1 polymer ?
#
loop_
_entity_poly.entity_id
_entity_poly.type
_entity_poly.pdbx_seq_one_letter_code
_entity_poly.pdbx_strand_id
1 'polypeptide(L)'
;DGFQEREELTRLNGEESVTVAIRKQSGSNTLAIADGVKETLDAISQANPDLAIVIGGDESVVVRESTNGAISDLLWGALLAAFTILIFFRNFRNTFLTVVGMPLIVISSLFFMELAGISLNNVS
;
A
#
# COMPACT_ATOMS: atom_id res chain seq x y z
N ASP A 1 -2.33 -42.37 -15.02
CA ASP A 1 -3.09 -41.63 -13.99
C ASP A 1 -2.53 -41.96 -12.62
N GLY A 2 -1.63 -41.11 -12.13
CA GLY A 2 -1.05 -41.21 -10.79
C GLY A 2 -1.22 -39.87 -10.11
N PHE A 3 -2.09 -39.80 -9.11
CA PHE A 3 -2.10 -38.66 -8.20
C PHE A 3 -0.78 -38.69 -7.43
N GLN A 4 -0.08 -37.55 -7.37
CA GLN A 4 1.16 -37.44 -6.59
C GLN A 4 0.89 -37.78 -5.12
N GLU A 5 1.85 -38.48 -4.52
CA GLU A 5 1.81 -38.84 -3.11
C GLU A 5 1.69 -37.57 -2.26
N ARG A 6 0.70 -37.57 -1.35
CA ARG A 6 0.32 -36.37 -0.61
C ARG A 6 1.35 -36.09 0.48
N GLU A 7 2.32 -35.22 0.19
CA GLU A 7 3.38 -34.85 1.14
C GLU A 7 2.91 -33.89 2.25
N GLU A 8 1.85 -33.10 2.01
CA GLU A 8 1.31 -32.14 2.98
C GLU A 8 -0.19 -32.36 3.27
N LEU A 9 -0.50 -32.47 4.56
CA LEU A 9 -1.86 -32.42 5.10
C LEU A 9 -2.16 -30.99 5.53
N THR A 10 -2.94 -30.27 4.74
CA THR A 10 -3.39 -28.92 5.11
C THR A 10 -4.84 -28.95 5.57
N ARG A 11 -5.08 -28.40 6.76
CA ARG A 11 -6.42 -28.32 7.35
C ARG A 11 -6.78 -26.87 7.67
N LEU A 12 -8.02 -26.50 7.40
CA LEU A 12 -8.61 -25.24 7.82
C LEU A 12 -9.72 -25.57 8.82
N ASN A 13 -9.60 -25.09 10.06
CA ASN A 13 -10.55 -25.39 11.14
C ASN A 13 -10.83 -26.89 11.37
N GLY A 14 -9.87 -27.76 11.06
CA GLY A 14 -9.99 -29.21 11.21
C GLY A 14 -10.53 -29.95 9.99
N GLU A 15 -11.06 -29.23 8.99
CA GLU A 15 -11.49 -29.77 7.69
C GLU A 15 -10.32 -29.81 6.71
N GLU A 16 -10.33 -30.80 5.82
CA GLU A 16 -9.30 -30.96 4.80
C GLU A 16 -9.39 -29.83 3.76
N SER A 17 -8.26 -29.18 3.48
CA SER A 17 -8.22 -27.98 2.64
C SER A 17 -6.98 -27.97 1.74
N VAL A 18 -7.02 -27.14 0.71
CA VAL A 18 -5.86 -26.82 -0.14
C VAL A 18 -5.48 -25.38 0.12
N THR A 19 -4.22 -25.14 0.50
CA THR A 19 -3.70 -23.78 0.72
C THR A 19 -2.88 -23.34 -0.49
N VAL A 20 -3.16 -22.12 -0.96
CA VAL A 20 -2.39 -21.47 -2.02
C VAL A 20 -1.73 -20.22 -1.43
N ALA A 21 -0.40 -20.17 -1.47
CA ALA A 21 0.36 -19.01 -1.00
C ALA A 21 0.71 -18.09 -2.18
N ILE A 22 0.18 -16.86 -2.15
CA ILE A 22 0.48 -15.84 -3.16
C ILE A 22 1.55 -14.91 -2.62
N ARG A 23 2.63 -14.74 -3.37
CA ARG A 23 3.75 -13.86 -3.00
C ARG A 23 3.94 -12.78 -4.05
N LYS A 24 4.11 -11.54 -3.60
CA LYS A 24 4.41 -10.42 -4.49
C LYS A 24 5.82 -10.56 -5.08
N GLN A 25 6.03 -10.01 -6.27
CA GLN A 25 7.35 -9.85 -6.85
C GLN A 25 8.03 -8.58 -6.31
N SER A 26 9.37 -8.52 -6.34
CA SER A 26 10.08 -7.31 -5.93
C SER A 26 9.72 -6.13 -6.85
N GLY A 27 9.61 -4.93 -6.29
CA GLY A 27 9.21 -3.72 -7.03
C GLY A 27 7.73 -3.61 -7.38
N SER A 28 6.91 -4.60 -7.01
CA SER A 28 5.47 -4.56 -7.27
C SER A 28 4.66 -3.96 -6.10
N ASN A 29 3.50 -3.38 -6.42
CA ASN A 29 2.61 -2.77 -5.44
C ASN A 29 1.75 -3.85 -4.75
N THR A 30 1.99 -4.03 -3.45
CA THR A 30 1.28 -5.01 -2.60
C THR A 30 -0.25 -4.82 -2.65
N LEU A 31 -0.74 -3.57 -2.60
CA LEU A 31 -2.18 -3.27 -2.59
C LEU A 31 -2.84 -3.63 -3.92
N ALA A 32 -2.21 -3.23 -5.02
CA ALA A 32 -2.73 -3.51 -6.36
C ALA A 32 -2.79 -5.01 -6.65
N ILE A 33 -1.76 -5.77 -6.23
CA ILE A 33 -1.76 -7.23 -6.37
C ILE A 33 -2.87 -7.85 -5.55
N ALA A 34 -3.01 -7.46 -4.28
CA ALA A 34 -4.02 -8.03 -3.41
C ALA A 34 -5.44 -7.75 -3.91
N ASP A 35 -5.69 -6.55 -4.43
CA ASP A 35 -6.99 -6.18 -5.01
C ASP A 35 -7.28 -7.04 -6.26
N GLY A 36 -6.30 -7.21 -7.17
CA GLY A 36 -6.48 -8.06 -8.35
C GLY A 36 -6.65 -9.55 -8.04
N VAL A 37 -5.99 -10.05 -6.99
CA VAL A 37 -6.18 -11.41 -6.49
C VAL A 37 -7.61 -11.59 -5.97
N LYS A 38 -8.11 -10.65 -5.16
CA LYS A 38 -9.48 -10.71 -4.62
C LYS A 38 -10.53 -10.67 -5.73
N GLU A 39 -10.35 -9.81 -6.72
CA GLU A 39 -11.23 -9.74 -7.90
C GLU A 39 -11.26 -11.07 -8.66
N THR A 40 -10.11 -11.72 -8.83
CA THR A 40 -10.02 -13.04 -9.47
C THR A 40 -10.69 -14.12 -8.62
N LEU A 41 -10.51 -14.09 -7.29
CA LEU A 41 -11.15 -15.03 -6.37
C LEU A 41 -12.67 -14.89 -6.36
N ASP A 42 -13.18 -13.65 -6.41
CA ASP A 42 -14.62 -13.38 -6.50
C ASP A 42 -15.22 -13.97 -7.78
N ALA A 43 -14.54 -13.83 -8.92
CA ALA A 43 -14.96 -14.43 -10.18
C ALA A 43 -14.96 -15.97 -10.13
N ILE A 44 -13.94 -16.58 -9.51
CA ILE A 44 -13.86 -18.04 -9.35
C ILE A 44 -14.96 -18.56 -8.42
N SER A 45 -15.21 -17.86 -7.32
CA SER A 45 -16.25 -18.21 -6.35
C SER A 45 -17.64 -18.17 -6.98
N GLN A 46 -17.93 -17.15 -7.81
CA GLN A 46 -19.19 -17.07 -8.54
C GLN A 46 -19.36 -18.21 -9.57
N ALA A 47 -18.27 -18.62 -10.23
CA ALA A 47 -18.31 -19.71 -11.21
C ALA A 47 -18.42 -21.11 -10.56
N ASN A 48 -18.03 -21.27 -9.30
CA ASN A 48 -17.99 -22.54 -8.58
C ASN A 48 -18.64 -22.41 -7.19
N PRO A 49 -19.97 -22.33 -7.11
CA PRO A 49 -20.68 -22.12 -5.84
C PRO A 49 -20.49 -23.25 -4.82
N ASP A 50 -20.07 -24.44 -5.26
CA ASP A 50 -19.78 -25.58 -4.38
C ASP A 50 -18.40 -25.48 -3.68
N LEU A 51 -17.57 -24.48 -4.04
CA LEU A 51 -16.22 -24.29 -3.51
C LEU A 51 -16.20 -23.18 -2.44
N ALA A 52 -15.83 -23.54 -1.22
CA ALA A 52 -15.59 -22.56 -0.14
C ALA A 52 -14.16 -22.02 -0.21
N ILE A 53 -14.00 -20.73 -0.56
CA ILE A 53 -12.71 -20.03 -0.57
C ILE A 53 -12.60 -19.19 0.70
N VAL A 54 -11.52 -19.37 1.46
CA VAL A 54 -11.25 -18.59 2.67
C VAL A 54 -9.85 -17.98 2.57
N ILE A 55 -9.75 -16.67 2.82
CA ILE A 55 -8.48 -15.97 2.91
C ILE A 55 -7.92 -16.17 4.32
N GLY A 56 -6.90 -17.02 4.44
CA GLY A 56 -6.27 -17.33 5.73
C GLY A 56 -5.37 -16.20 6.27
N GLY A 57 -4.85 -15.33 5.40
CA GLY A 57 -4.04 -14.18 5.79
C GLY A 57 -3.85 -13.20 4.64
N ASP A 58 -3.90 -11.90 4.96
CA ASP A 58 -3.77 -10.83 3.98
C ASP A 58 -2.91 -9.68 4.54
N GLU A 59 -1.65 -9.64 4.12
CA GLU A 59 -0.70 -8.59 4.51
C GLU A 59 -1.07 -7.22 3.92
N SER A 60 -1.86 -7.18 2.83
CA SER A 60 -2.27 -5.92 2.20
C SER A 60 -3.14 -5.07 3.12
N VAL A 61 -3.86 -5.67 4.07
CA VAL A 61 -4.68 -4.95 5.05
C VAL A 61 -3.79 -4.07 5.93
N VAL A 62 -2.73 -4.65 6.50
CA VAL A 62 -1.78 -3.92 7.34
C VAL A 62 -1.09 -2.80 6.56
N VAL A 63 -0.67 -3.09 5.31
CA VAL A 63 -0.08 -2.09 4.42
C VAL A 63 -1.07 -0.97 4.11
N ARG A 64 -2.34 -1.30 3.84
CA ARG A 64 -3.40 -0.33 3.54
C ARG A 64 -3.66 0.59 4.72
N GLU A 65 -3.81 0.02 5.90
CA GLU A 65 -4.07 0.76 7.13
C GLU A 65 -2.89 1.68 7.48
N SER A 66 -1.65 1.16 7.39
CA SER A 66 -0.44 1.97 7.62
C SER A 66 -0.33 3.13 6.62
N THR A 67 -0.65 2.88 5.35
CA THR A 67 -0.62 3.92 4.30
C THR A 67 -1.68 4.99 4.55
N ASN A 68 -2.91 4.58 4.85
CA ASN A 68 -4.01 5.51 5.15
C ASN A 68 -3.75 6.31 6.43
N GLY A 69 -3.19 5.66 7.45
CA GLY A 69 -2.75 6.31 8.70
C GLY A 69 -1.70 7.37 8.42
N ALA A 70 -0.64 7.03 7.66
CA ALA A 70 0.40 7.97 7.30
C ALA A 70 -0.14 9.18 6.50
N ILE A 71 -1.08 8.96 5.58
CA ILE A 71 -1.74 10.06 4.84
C ILE A 71 -2.55 10.94 5.78
N SER A 72 -3.33 10.34 6.68
CA SER A 72 -4.12 11.09 7.67
C SER A 72 -3.21 11.95 8.56
N ASP A 73 -2.14 11.36 9.10
CA ASP A 73 -1.18 12.07 9.94
C ASP A 73 -0.50 13.21 9.19
N LEU A 74 -0.16 13.01 7.91
CA LEU A 74 0.40 14.05 7.05
C LEU A 74 -0.59 15.20 6.85
N LEU A 75 -1.87 14.91 6.63
CA LEU A 75 -2.91 15.93 6.47
C LEU A 75 -3.10 16.75 7.75
N TRP A 76 -3.16 16.08 8.91
CA TRP A 76 -3.25 16.77 10.20
C TRP A 76 -2.00 17.61 10.48
N GLY A 77 -0.82 17.06 10.21
CA GLY A 77 0.45 17.76 10.34
C GLY A 77 0.52 19.00 9.45
N ALA A 78 0.13 18.87 8.18
CA ALA A 78 0.09 19.98 7.22
C ALA A 78 -0.91 21.07 7.63
N LEU A 79 -2.10 20.68 8.10
CA LEU A 79 -3.11 21.62 8.58
C LEU A 79 -2.62 22.41 9.80
N LEU A 80 -2.05 21.71 10.79
CA LEU A 80 -1.50 22.34 11.99
C LEU A 80 -0.32 23.26 11.65
N ALA A 81 0.59 22.82 10.77
CA ALA A 81 1.71 23.63 10.32
C ALA A 81 1.23 24.91 9.59
N ALA A 82 0.27 24.78 8.68
CA ALA A 82 -0.33 25.92 7.99
C ALA A 82 -0.98 26.91 8.97
N PHE A 83 -1.68 26.39 9.99
CA PHE A 83 -2.28 27.20 11.06
C PHE A 83 -1.22 27.95 11.88
N THR A 84 -0.14 27.28 12.26
CA THR A 84 0.99 27.91 12.97
C THR A 84 1.62 29.01 12.12
N ILE A 85 1.93 28.76 10.84
CA ILE A 85 2.50 29.77 9.93
C ILE A 85 1.55 30.96 9.77
N LEU A 86 0.24 30.71 9.68
CA LEU A 86 -0.77 31.78 9.58
C LEU A 86 -0.73 32.71 10.79
N ILE A 87 -0.61 32.17 12.01
CA ILE A 87 -0.52 32.96 13.24
C ILE A 87 0.74 33.82 13.24
N PHE A 88 1.89 33.28 12.81
CA PHE A 88 3.14 34.02 12.78
C PHE A 88 3.18 35.13 11.72
N PHE A 89 2.74 34.82 10.50
CA PHE A 89 2.80 35.77 9.38
C PHE A 89 1.66 36.79 9.42
N ARG A 90 0.51 36.46 10.05
CA ARG A 90 -0.73 37.25 10.08
C ARG A 90 -1.19 37.72 8.68
N ASN A 91 -0.75 37.00 7.64
CA ASN A 91 -0.96 37.35 6.24
C ASN A 91 -1.17 36.09 5.42
N PHE A 92 -2.43 35.86 5.00
CA PHE A 92 -2.85 34.71 4.23
C PHE A 92 -2.09 34.53 2.92
N ARG A 93 -1.67 35.62 2.25
CA ARG A 93 -0.92 35.54 0.99
C ARG A 93 0.46 34.93 1.19
N ASN A 94 1.16 35.33 2.24
CA ASN A 94 2.50 34.83 2.53
C ASN A 94 2.45 33.40 3.06
N THR A 95 1.48 33.07 3.91
CA THR A 95 1.26 31.69 4.38
C THR A 95 0.97 30.74 3.22
N PHE A 96 0.10 31.13 2.28
CA PHE A 96 -0.23 30.30 1.12
C PHE A 96 1.00 30.05 0.23
N LEU A 97 1.80 31.08 -0.04
CA LEU A 97 3.04 30.94 -0.81
C LEU A 97 4.02 29.95 -0.16
N THR A 98 4.16 29.99 1.16
CA THR A 98 5.05 29.08 1.88
C THR A 98 4.53 27.64 1.87
N VAL A 99 3.24 27.44 2.17
CA VAL A 99 2.61 26.10 2.23
C VAL A 99 2.64 25.41 0.87
N VAL A 100 2.43 26.13 -0.23
CA VAL A 100 2.50 25.58 -1.60
C VAL A 100 3.95 25.48 -2.10
N GLY A 101 4.81 26.42 -1.69
CA GLY A 101 6.21 26.46 -2.10
C GLY A 101 7.01 25.27 -1.56
N MET A 102 6.75 24.82 -0.33
CA MET A 102 7.47 23.68 0.26
C MET A 102 7.33 22.38 -0.55
N PRO A 103 6.11 21.89 -0.89
CA PRO A 103 5.95 20.74 -1.78
C PRO A 103 6.66 20.89 -3.12
N LEU A 104 6.59 22.09 -3.73
CA LEU A 104 7.22 22.36 -5.01
C LEU A 104 8.75 22.22 -4.93
N ILE A 105 9.37 22.71 -3.85
CA ILE A 105 10.82 22.60 -3.63
C ILE A 105 11.22 21.12 -3.51
N VAL A 106 10.47 20.33 -2.74
CA VAL A 106 10.76 18.89 -2.56
C VAL A 106 10.61 18.15 -3.89
N ILE A 107 9.52 18.36 -4.62
CA ILE A 107 9.31 17.73 -5.94
C ILE A 107 10.43 18.13 -6.92
N SER A 108 10.79 19.42 -6.94
CA SER A 108 11.88 19.91 -7.78
C SER A 108 13.21 19.26 -7.42
N SER A 109 13.51 19.11 -6.13
CA SER A 109 14.74 18.43 -5.69
C SER A 109 14.79 16.97 -6.11
N LEU A 110 13.68 16.23 -5.98
CA LEU A 110 13.60 14.83 -6.39
C LEU A 110 13.77 14.68 -7.91
N PHE A 111 13.15 15.59 -8.68
CA PHE A 111 13.30 15.63 -10.13
C PHE A 111 14.76 15.84 -10.56
N PHE A 112 15.48 16.79 -9.96
CA PHE A 112 16.90 17.00 -10.25
C PHE A 112 17.77 15.84 -9.77
N MET A 113 17.41 15.20 -8.67
CA MET A 113 18.12 14.03 -8.16
C MET A 113 18.03 12.85 -9.14
N GLU A 114 16.85 12.63 -9.73
CA GLU A 114 16.64 11.64 -10.80
C GLU A 114 17.48 11.96 -12.04
N LEU A 115 17.51 13.23 -12.48
CA LEU A 115 18.35 13.68 -13.60
C LEU A 115 19.85 13.47 -13.35
N ALA A 116 20.29 13.61 -12.09
CA ALA A 116 21.68 13.39 -11.69
C ALA A 116 22.02 11.90 -11.51
N GLY A 117 21.06 10.99 -11.68
CA GLY A 117 21.25 9.55 -11.45
C GLY A 117 21.47 9.18 -9.98
N ILE A 118 21.14 10.08 -9.05
CA ILE A 118 21.22 9.83 -7.61
C ILE A 118 19.91 9.15 -7.22
N SER A 119 19.97 7.91 -6.73
CA SER A 119 18.79 7.25 -6.21
C SER A 119 18.56 7.67 -4.76
N LEU A 120 17.29 7.78 -4.36
CA LEU A 120 16.94 8.02 -2.96
C LEU A 120 17.49 6.89 -2.05
N ASN A 121 17.61 5.68 -2.60
CA ASN A 121 18.16 4.50 -1.94
C ASN A 121 19.68 4.59 -1.71
N ASN A 122 20.41 5.39 -2.49
CA ASN A 122 21.88 5.55 -2.36
C ASN A 122 22.28 6.59 -1.32
N VAL A 123 21.34 7.41 -0.83
CA VAL A 123 21.59 8.49 0.14
C VAL A 123 21.44 7.99 1.60
N SER A 124 21.25 6.69 1.80
CA SER A 124 21.19 6.05 3.11
C SER A 124 22.52 5.48 3.57
#